data_AF-A0A4R1G294-F1
#
_entry.id   AF-A0A4R1G294-F1
#
_cell.length_a   1.000
_cell.length_b   1.000
_cell.length_c   1.000
_cell.angle_alpha   90.00
_cell.angle_beta   90.00
_cell.angle_gamma   90.00
#
_symmetry.space_group_name_H-M   'P 1'
#
loop_
_entity.id
_entity.type
_entity.pdbx_description
1 polymer ?
#
loop_
_entity_poly.entity_id
_entity_poly.type
_entity_poly.pdbx_seq_one_letter_code
_entity_poly.pdbx_strand_id
1 'polypeptide(L)'
;MATVRRFWIEFDPRECSDARFWQGVGVTGFDVRDCLSIVADLFPDGLLPPVHRITVDVSLAEPLPVNPRHLGVPVWRGVWYPPVNLGIGPTRDIDRRGAPSEYPPPVPASHRRGQADKTSRTKTTWWDEIPHINGSRWPLMDMHRAEHGQGWRHYAPALRAACAADPTYGGLVREALDYMIAWCPTPDEWFDPTEVMFADQRKLDEYLRAFRAYLFGTRPEPIHPPGGERLSSARPQFPEDA
;
A
#
# COMPACT_ATOMS: atom_id res chain seq x y z
N MET A 1 26.03 -15.96 -21.54
CA MET A 1 24.62 -15.67 -21.21
C MET A 1 24.61 -14.43 -20.35
N ALA A 2 23.82 -13.41 -20.70
CA ALA A 2 23.68 -12.23 -19.85
C ALA A 2 22.88 -12.62 -18.60
N THR A 3 23.48 -12.47 -17.42
CA THR A 3 22.81 -12.72 -16.15
C THR A 3 21.93 -11.54 -15.80
N VAL A 4 20.68 -11.79 -15.41
CA VAL A 4 19.79 -10.74 -14.91
C VAL A 4 20.30 -10.20 -13.57
N ARG A 5 20.12 -8.90 -13.36
CA ARG A 5 20.52 -8.14 -12.17
C ARG A 5 19.33 -7.41 -11.61
N ARG A 6 19.35 -7.12 -10.31
CA ARG A 6 18.31 -6.35 -9.62
C ARG A 6 18.69 -4.88 -9.58
N PHE A 7 17.74 -4.02 -9.85
CA PHE A 7 17.90 -2.58 -9.86
C PHE A 7 16.83 -1.94 -9.00
N TRP A 8 17.23 -0.94 -8.23
CA TRP A 8 16.33 0.01 -7.58
C TRP A 8 16.49 1.36 -8.27
N ILE A 9 15.41 1.86 -8.88
CA ILE A 9 15.40 3.08 -9.68
C ILE A 9 14.55 4.12 -8.95
N GLU A 10 15.16 5.22 -8.55
CA GLU A 10 14.51 6.35 -7.91
C GLU A 10 14.37 7.47 -8.93
N PHE A 11 13.16 8.00 -9.10
CA PHE A 11 12.87 9.13 -9.98
C PHE A 11 12.88 10.44 -9.19
N ASP A 12 13.08 11.57 -9.88
CA ASP A 12 12.95 12.88 -9.23
C ASP A 12 11.49 13.07 -8.79
N PRO A 13 11.21 13.20 -7.47
CA PRO A 13 9.84 13.33 -6.97
C PRO A 13 9.16 14.64 -7.40
N ARG A 14 9.92 15.65 -7.84
CA ARG A 14 9.36 16.93 -8.34
C ARG A 14 8.87 16.84 -9.77
N GLU A 15 9.42 15.90 -10.53
CA GLU A 15 9.11 15.72 -11.96
C GLU A 15 8.32 14.43 -12.22
N CYS A 16 8.29 13.50 -11.26
CA CYS A 16 7.43 12.34 -11.27
C CYS A 16 6.03 12.70 -10.78
N SER A 17 5.09 12.90 -11.70
CA SER A 17 3.68 13.20 -11.37
C SER A 17 2.92 12.00 -10.83
N ASP A 18 3.43 10.79 -11.04
CA ASP A 18 2.81 9.55 -10.59
C ASP A 18 3.41 9.08 -9.26
N ALA A 19 2.64 9.31 -8.20
CA ALA A 19 3.06 9.03 -6.83
C ALA A 19 3.39 7.56 -6.56
N ARG A 20 2.94 6.62 -7.40
CA ARG A 20 3.28 5.18 -7.26
C ARG A 20 4.79 4.92 -7.35
N PHE A 21 5.55 5.82 -7.97
CA PHE A 21 6.98 5.64 -8.23
C PHE A 21 7.88 6.51 -7.35
N TRP A 22 7.32 7.29 -6.43
CA TRP A 22 8.10 8.20 -5.57
C TRP A 22 9.07 7.49 -4.63
N GLN A 23 8.69 6.31 -4.14
CA GLN A 23 9.56 5.47 -3.30
C GLN A 23 10.66 4.75 -4.09
N GLY A 24 10.54 4.75 -5.41
CA GLY A 24 11.40 4.02 -6.34
C GLY A 24 10.72 2.81 -6.95
N VAL A 25 11.43 2.19 -7.89
CA VAL A 25 10.97 1.07 -8.70
C VAL A 25 11.99 -0.05 -8.61
N GLY A 26 11.50 -1.20 -8.16
CA GLY A 26 12.26 -2.44 -8.13
C GLY A 26 12.09 -3.18 -9.44
N VAL A 27 13.17 -3.36 -10.20
CA VAL A 27 13.14 -4.03 -11.49
C VAL A 27 14.32 -4.99 -11.63
N THR A 28 14.09 -6.10 -12.31
CA THR A 28 15.13 -7.05 -12.66
C THR A 28 15.25 -7.12 -14.18
N GLY A 29 16.46 -7.02 -14.69
CA GLY A 29 16.74 -6.96 -16.12
C GLY A 29 18.21 -7.22 -16.43
N PHE A 30 18.58 -7.15 -17.70
CA PHE A 30 19.96 -7.45 -18.12
C PHE A 30 20.92 -6.29 -17.86
N ASP A 31 20.46 -5.06 -18.08
CA ASP A 31 21.20 -3.83 -17.86
C ASP A 31 20.25 -2.67 -17.53
N VAL A 32 20.81 -1.48 -17.31
CA VAL A 32 20.04 -0.26 -17.00
C VAL A 32 19.05 0.09 -18.13
N ARG A 33 19.44 -0.08 -19.40
CA ARG A 33 18.60 0.27 -20.54
C ARG A 33 17.40 -0.67 -20.65
N ASP A 34 17.63 -1.97 -20.47
CA ASP A 34 16.60 -2.99 -20.39
C ASP A 34 15.61 -2.67 -19.28
N CYS A 35 16.13 -2.35 -18.08
CA CYS A 35 15.31 -2.01 -16.93
C CYS A 35 14.46 -0.76 -17.15
N LEU A 36 15.05 0.33 -17.66
CA LEU A 36 14.30 1.54 -17.97
C LEU A 36 13.24 1.29 -19.06
N SER A 37 13.53 0.46 -20.06
CA SER A 37 12.54 0.09 -21.07
C SER A 37 11.34 -0.64 -20.46
N ILE A 38 11.56 -1.58 -19.54
CA ILE A 38 10.47 -2.29 -18.85
C ILE A 38 9.67 -1.32 -17.97
N VAL A 39 10.35 -0.41 -17.27
CA VAL A 39 9.69 0.56 -16.38
C VAL A 39 8.88 1.58 -17.18
N ALA A 40 9.31 1.94 -18.39
CA ALA A 40 8.58 2.87 -19.26
C ALA A 40 7.17 2.36 -19.61
N ASP A 41 6.99 1.04 -19.73
CA ASP A 41 5.67 0.41 -19.99
C ASP A 41 4.65 0.66 -18.86
N LEU A 42 5.10 1.08 -17.67
CA LEU A 42 4.22 1.41 -16.54
C LEU A 42 3.68 2.85 -16.60
N PHE A 43 4.25 3.70 -17.46
CA PHE A 43 3.84 5.07 -17.65
C PHE A 43 2.89 5.17 -18.86
N PRO A 44 1.69 5.79 -18.72
CA PRO A 44 0.71 5.86 -19.80
C PRO A 44 1.25 6.47 -21.10
N ASP A 45 2.18 7.43 -20.97
CA ASP A 45 2.76 8.15 -22.09
C ASP A 45 4.11 7.54 -22.56
N GLY A 46 4.56 6.46 -21.91
CA GLY A 46 5.87 5.83 -22.15
C GLY A 46 7.09 6.71 -21.80
N LEU A 47 6.84 7.92 -21.30
CA LEU A 47 7.88 8.87 -20.89
C LEU A 47 8.23 8.66 -19.43
N LEU A 48 9.48 8.28 -19.20
CA LEU A 48 10.03 8.18 -17.86
C LEU A 48 10.33 9.56 -17.29
N PRO A 49 9.99 9.83 -16.02
CA PRO A 49 10.52 10.98 -15.30
C PRO A 49 12.06 10.92 -15.25
N PRO A 50 12.73 12.05 -14.98
CA PRO A 50 14.18 12.04 -14.77
C PRO A 50 14.55 11.07 -13.64
N VAL A 51 15.54 10.24 -13.92
CA VAL A 51 16.09 9.32 -12.93
C VAL A 51 16.94 10.11 -11.96
N HIS A 52 16.60 10.05 -10.67
CA HIS A 52 17.36 10.65 -9.59
C HIS A 52 18.55 9.76 -9.19
N ARG A 53 18.31 8.45 -9.04
CA ARG A 53 19.33 7.49 -8.61
C ARG A 53 19.02 6.08 -9.09
N ILE A 54 20.07 5.31 -9.41
CA ILE A 54 19.96 3.88 -9.69
C ILE A 54 20.93 3.13 -8.77
N THR A 55 20.42 2.15 -8.04
CA THR A 55 21.21 1.19 -7.27
C THR A 55 21.18 -0.16 -7.96
N VAL A 56 22.34 -0.62 -8.42
CA VAL A 56 22.49 -1.90 -9.11
C VAL A 56 22.87 -3.00 -8.13
N ASP A 57 22.41 -4.22 -8.38
CA ASP A 57 22.55 -5.39 -7.51
C ASP A 57 22.05 -5.13 -6.10
N VAL A 58 20.90 -4.44 -6.00
CA VAL A 58 20.29 -4.12 -4.71
C VAL A 58 20.09 -5.39 -3.88
N SER A 59 20.61 -5.36 -2.66
CA SER A 59 20.48 -6.45 -1.71
C SER A 59 19.12 -6.38 -1.06
N LEU A 60 18.33 -7.44 -1.17
CA LEU A 60 17.06 -7.58 -0.44
C LEU A 60 17.24 -8.22 0.94
N ALA A 61 18.47 -8.61 1.30
CA ALA A 61 18.80 -8.96 2.68
C ALA A 61 18.91 -7.72 3.57
N GLU A 62 19.15 -6.56 2.95
CA GLU A 62 19.05 -5.26 3.61
C GLU A 62 17.61 -4.74 3.44
N PRO A 63 17.00 -4.19 4.50
CA PRO A 63 15.65 -3.68 4.42
C PRO A 63 15.62 -2.46 3.49
N LEU A 64 14.85 -2.58 2.40
CA LEU A 64 14.43 -1.43 1.62
C LEU A 64 13.47 -0.57 2.45
N PRO A 65 13.35 0.74 2.17
CA PRO A 65 12.39 1.62 2.83
C PRO A 65 10.94 1.36 2.36
N VAL A 66 10.62 0.12 2.01
CA VAL A 66 9.30 -0.35 1.54
C VAL A 66 8.99 -1.67 2.23
N ASN A 67 7.71 -2.04 2.33
CA ASN A 67 7.35 -3.26 3.02
C ASN A 67 7.71 -4.51 2.20
N PRO A 68 8.44 -5.48 2.80
CA PRO A 68 8.79 -6.72 2.12
C PRO A 68 7.58 -7.51 1.59
N ARG A 69 6.40 -7.37 2.20
CA ARG A 69 5.17 -8.07 1.76
C ARG A 69 4.63 -7.56 0.42
N HIS A 70 5.05 -6.38 -0.03
CA HIS A 70 4.64 -5.82 -1.30
C HIS A 70 5.73 -5.89 -2.38
N LEU A 71 6.83 -6.59 -2.08
CA LEU A 71 7.80 -6.96 -3.09
C LEU A 71 7.26 -8.18 -3.86
N GLY A 72 7.19 -8.03 -5.18
CA GLY A 72 7.02 -9.13 -6.12
C GLY A 72 8.28 -10.00 -6.19
N VAL A 73 8.32 -10.89 -7.19
CA VAL A 73 9.42 -11.85 -7.35
C VAL A 73 10.65 -11.18 -7.98
N PRO A 74 11.73 -10.91 -7.23
CA PRO A 74 12.83 -10.07 -7.69
C PRO A 74 13.86 -10.85 -8.51
N VAL A 75 13.67 -12.16 -8.69
CA VAL A 75 14.56 -13.02 -9.47
C VAL A 75 14.13 -13.15 -10.94
N TRP A 76 12.92 -12.72 -11.30
CA TRP A 76 12.40 -12.76 -12.66
C TRP A 76 12.57 -11.42 -13.33
N ARG A 77 12.92 -11.42 -14.63
CA ARG A 77 12.97 -10.18 -15.42
C ARG A 77 11.59 -9.52 -15.42
N GLY A 78 11.54 -8.26 -15.02
CA GLY A 78 10.29 -7.55 -14.81
C GLY A 78 10.33 -6.66 -13.57
N VAL A 79 9.26 -5.93 -13.35
CA VAL A 79 9.11 -5.03 -12.21
C VAL A 79 8.50 -5.79 -11.04
N TRP A 80 9.17 -5.75 -9.90
CA TRP A 80 8.77 -6.38 -8.65
C TRP A 80 8.35 -5.35 -7.58
N TYR A 81 8.47 -4.05 -7.85
CA TYR A 81 7.92 -2.98 -7.03
C TYR A 81 7.71 -1.74 -7.92
N PRO A 82 6.59 -0.98 -7.85
CA PRO A 82 5.55 -0.94 -6.80
C PRO A 82 4.53 -2.10 -6.79
N PRO A 83 3.69 -2.22 -5.72
CA PRO A 83 2.77 -3.34 -5.50
C PRO A 83 1.72 -3.48 -6.61
N VAL A 84 1.43 -2.41 -7.35
CA VAL A 84 0.52 -2.41 -8.50
C VAL A 84 0.87 -3.47 -9.55
N ASN A 85 2.16 -3.85 -9.67
CA ASN A 85 2.58 -4.93 -10.56
C ASN A 85 2.29 -6.34 -10.02
N LEU A 86 1.98 -6.50 -8.73
CA LEU A 86 1.41 -7.74 -8.19
C LEU A 86 0.02 -8.02 -8.77
N GLY A 87 -0.68 -6.97 -9.22
CA GLY A 87 -1.98 -7.09 -9.88
C GLY A 87 -1.93 -7.46 -11.37
N ILE A 88 -0.77 -7.42 -12.02
CA ILE A 88 -0.65 -7.63 -13.49
C ILE A 88 0.37 -8.74 -13.82
N GLY A 89 1.21 -9.12 -12.85
CA GLY A 89 2.18 -10.20 -12.97
C GLY A 89 1.63 -11.62 -12.74
N PRO A 90 2.44 -12.65 -13.04
CA PRO A 90 2.08 -14.08 -12.88
C PRO A 90 1.73 -14.49 -11.43
N THR A 91 1.96 -13.63 -10.44
CA THR A 91 1.61 -13.83 -9.03
C THR A 91 0.11 -13.83 -8.76
N ARG A 92 -0.72 -13.21 -9.62
CA ARG A 92 -2.18 -13.19 -9.43
C ARG A 92 -2.82 -14.58 -9.35
N ASP A 93 -2.24 -15.57 -10.02
CA ASP A 93 -2.72 -16.95 -10.00
C ASP A 93 -2.15 -17.78 -8.84
N ILE A 94 -1.00 -17.40 -8.28
CA ILE A 94 -0.34 -18.13 -7.18
C ILE A 94 -1.05 -17.87 -5.85
N ASP A 95 -1.43 -16.62 -5.57
CA ASP A 95 -2.13 -16.26 -4.33
C ASP A 95 -3.58 -16.79 -4.26
N ARG A 96 -4.23 -17.03 -5.42
CA ARG A 96 -5.61 -17.56 -5.46
C ARG A 96 -5.69 -19.08 -5.38
N ARG A 97 -4.63 -19.82 -5.73
CA ARG A 97 -4.64 -21.29 -5.74
C ARG A 97 -3.76 -21.93 -4.66
N GLY A 98 -3.03 -21.12 -3.89
CA GLY A 98 -1.98 -21.60 -3.00
C GLY A 98 -0.77 -22.09 -3.79
N ALA A 99 0.42 -22.00 -3.18
CA ALA A 99 1.61 -22.62 -3.73
C ALA A 99 1.37 -24.13 -3.90
N PRO A 100 1.73 -24.74 -5.05
CA PRO A 100 1.69 -26.19 -5.20
C PRO A 100 2.41 -26.88 -4.05
N SER A 101 1.86 -27.99 -3.55
CA SER A 101 2.38 -28.79 -2.42
C SER A 101 3.85 -29.25 -2.56
N GLU A 102 4.46 -29.05 -3.72
CA GLU A 102 5.85 -29.39 -4.03
C GLU A 102 6.85 -28.28 -3.69
N TYR A 103 6.39 -27.10 -3.26
CA TYR A 103 7.28 -26.07 -2.74
C TYR A 103 7.90 -26.52 -1.40
N PRO A 104 9.24 -26.45 -1.25
CA PRO A 104 9.85 -26.72 0.04
C PRO A 104 9.31 -25.73 1.08
N PRO A 105 9.01 -26.18 2.31
CA PRO A 105 8.46 -25.31 3.34
C PRO A 105 9.42 -24.14 3.60
N PRO A 106 8.92 -22.91 3.78
CA PRO A 106 9.75 -21.77 4.13
C PRO A 106 10.53 -22.07 5.41
N VAL A 107 11.83 -21.78 5.38
CA VAL A 107 12.75 -21.99 6.50
C VAL A 107 12.23 -21.21 7.71
N PRO A 108 12.03 -21.83 8.88
CA PRO A 108 11.55 -21.12 10.06
C PRO A 108 12.59 -20.08 10.49
N ALA A 109 12.18 -18.81 10.52
CA ALA A 109 12.99 -17.74 11.08
C ALA A 109 13.29 -18.05 12.55
N SER A 110 14.57 -18.20 12.87
CA SER A 110 15.03 -18.45 14.23
C SER A 110 14.71 -17.25 15.13
N HIS A 111 13.67 -17.38 15.96
CA HIS A 111 13.39 -16.42 17.02
C HIS A 111 14.45 -16.54 18.14
N ARG A 112 15.44 -15.64 18.16
CA ARG A 112 16.20 -15.34 19.38
C ARG A 112 15.57 -14.12 20.05
N ARG A 113 14.85 -14.37 21.15
CA ARG A 113 14.46 -13.34 22.13
C ARG A 113 15.71 -12.80 22.82
N GLY A 114 15.88 -11.49 22.80
CA GLY A 114 16.73 -10.72 23.69
C GLY A 114 15.93 -9.50 24.14
N GLN A 115 15.76 -9.38 25.46
CA GLN A 115 14.90 -8.42 26.13
C GLN A 115 15.64 -7.10 26.39
N ALA A 116 14.93 -5.98 26.12
CA ALA A 116 15.10 -4.60 26.60
C ALA A 116 16.46 -3.90 26.38
N ASP A 117 16.49 -2.79 25.64
CA ASP A 117 16.24 -1.45 26.20
C ASP A 117 16.15 -0.39 25.06
N LYS A 118 15.37 0.65 25.33
CA LYS A 118 15.17 1.96 24.67
C LYS A 118 15.60 2.21 23.21
N THR A 119 14.67 2.87 22.50
CA THR A 119 14.85 3.65 21.26
C THR A 119 15.28 2.87 20.03
N SER A 120 14.44 1.93 19.58
CA SER A 120 14.63 1.22 18.32
C SER A 120 13.33 1.25 17.52
N ARG A 121 13.17 2.29 16.70
CA ARG A 121 12.24 2.31 15.55
C ARG A 121 12.77 1.35 14.46
N THR A 122 13.01 0.09 14.84
CA THR A 122 13.70 -0.91 14.03
C THR A 122 13.12 -2.29 14.35
N LYS A 123 12.30 -2.82 13.44
CA LYS A 123 12.25 -4.23 12.96
C LYS A 123 10.87 -4.84 12.66
N THR A 124 9.79 -4.08 12.63
CA THR A 124 8.48 -4.58 12.22
C THR A 124 7.78 -3.50 11.42
N THR A 125 6.92 -3.85 10.46
CA THR A 125 6.20 -2.84 9.67
C THR A 125 5.45 -1.91 10.63
N TRP A 126 5.39 -0.60 10.36
CA TRP A 126 4.98 0.38 11.40
C TRP A 126 3.58 0.11 11.97
N TRP A 127 2.69 -0.53 11.21
CA TRP A 127 1.36 -0.94 11.71
C TRP A 127 1.37 -2.20 12.59
N ASP A 128 2.46 -2.99 12.64
CA ASP A 128 2.58 -4.13 13.55
C ASP A 128 2.63 -3.66 15.02
N GLU A 129 2.95 -2.39 15.26
CA GLU A 129 2.92 -1.75 16.58
C GLU A 129 1.51 -1.28 16.98
N ILE A 130 0.53 -1.31 16.05
CA ILE A 130 -0.84 -0.91 16.35
C ILE A 130 -1.46 -1.91 17.34
N PRO A 131 -2.04 -1.44 18.46
CA PRO A 131 -2.75 -2.28 19.40
C PRO A 131 -3.79 -3.16 18.70
N HIS A 132 -3.82 -4.44 19.04
CA HIS A 132 -4.80 -5.39 18.52
C HIS A 132 -4.85 -5.49 16.99
N ILE A 133 -3.74 -5.18 16.28
CA ILE A 133 -3.71 -5.16 14.82
C ILE A 133 -4.24 -6.44 14.18
N ASN A 134 -4.02 -7.62 14.77
CA ASN A 134 -4.58 -8.87 14.24
C ASN A 134 -6.12 -8.91 14.23
N GLY A 135 -6.78 -8.24 15.18
CA GLY A 135 -8.23 -8.09 15.26
C GLY A 135 -8.77 -6.80 14.63
N SER A 136 -7.89 -5.84 14.28
CA SER A 136 -8.28 -4.54 13.74
C SER A 136 -7.64 -4.23 12.38
N ARG A 137 -6.97 -5.21 11.75
CA ARG A 137 -6.35 -5.06 10.43
C ARG A 137 -7.36 -4.71 9.35
N TRP A 138 -8.49 -5.42 9.32
CA TRP A 138 -9.54 -5.16 8.34
C TRP A 138 -10.08 -3.72 8.44
N PRO A 139 -10.53 -3.23 9.62
CA PRO A 139 -11.08 -1.88 9.73
C PRO A 139 -10.06 -0.75 9.61
N LEU A 140 -8.76 -1.02 9.75
CA LEU A 140 -7.71 0.01 9.70
C LEU A 140 -6.95 0.04 8.38
N MET A 141 -6.76 -1.11 7.73
CA MET A 141 -5.91 -1.23 6.54
C MET A 141 -6.71 -1.79 5.37
N ASP A 142 -7.23 -3.03 5.48
CA ASP A 142 -7.75 -3.74 4.31
C ASP A 142 -8.99 -3.03 3.74
N MET A 143 -9.91 -2.55 4.57
CA MET A 143 -11.10 -1.81 4.12
C MET A 143 -10.76 -0.53 3.34
N HIS A 144 -9.57 0.04 3.56
CA HIS A 144 -9.11 1.26 2.91
C HIS A 144 -8.40 0.99 1.59
N ARG A 145 -8.29 -0.27 1.14
CA ARG A 145 -7.59 -0.57 -0.11
C ARG A 145 -8.27 0.03 -1.33
N ALA A 146 -7.47 0.41 -2.32
CA ALA A 146 -7.98 0.99 -3.58
C ALA A 146 -9.03 0.08 -4.25
N GLU A 147 -8.85 -1.24 -4.20
CA GLU A 147 -9.80 -2.24 -4.72
C GLU A 147 -11.18 -2.19 -4.05
N HIS A 148 -11.25 -1.68 -2.82
CA HIS A 148 -12.48 -1.55 -2.04
C HIS A 148 -13.09 -0.13 -2.11
N GLY A 149 -12.52 0.77 -2.90
CA GLY A 149 -12.99 2.16 -3.03
C GLY A 149 -14.47 2.28 -3.41
N GLN A 150 -15.00 1.37 -4.25
CA GLN A 150 -16.44 1.33 -4.58
C GLN A 150 -17.31 0.72 -3.47
N GLY A 151 -16.76 -0.24 -2.70
CA GLY A 151 -17.44 -0.88 -1.57
C GLY A 151 -17.43 -0.02 -0.29
N TRP A 152 -16.65 1.06 -0.26
CA TRP A 152 -16.50 1.95 0.89
C TRP A 152 -17.83 2.44 1.47
N ARG A 153 -18.80 2.76 0.59
CA ARG A 153 -20.15 3.20 1.01
C ARG A 153 -20.94 2.13 1.77
N HIS A 154 -20.58 0.86 1.62
CA HIS A 154 -21.20 -0.26 2.33
C HIS A 154 -20.38 -0.66 3.56
N TYR A 155 -19.05 -0.65 3.45
CA TYR A 155 -18.17 -1.09 4.54
C TYR A 155 -18.13 -0.11 5.71
N ALA A 156 -18.03 1.20 5.46
CA ALA A 156 -17.92 2.17 6.54
C ALA A 156 -19.17 2.21 7.44
N PRO A 157 -20.42 2.24 6.93
CA PRO A 157 -21.61 2.13 7.77
C PRO A 157 -21.71 0.79 8.50
N ALA A 158 -21.36 -0.31 7.86
CA ALA A 158 -21.37 -1.64 8.49
C ALA A 158 -20.39 -1.72 9.66
N LEU A 159 -19.18 -1.17 9.49
CA LEU A 159 -18.19 -1.09 10.57
C LEU A 159 -18.69 -0.21 11.73
N ARG A 160 -19.29 0.94 11.44
CA ARG A 160 -19.89 1.81 12.47
C ARG A 160 -20.98 1.06 13.25
N ALA A 161 -21.86 0.34 12.56
CA ALA A 161 -22.90 -0.45 13.19
C ALA A 161 -22.33 -1.60 14.04
N ALA A 162 -21.30 -2.29 13.56
CA ALA A 162 -20.62 -3.35 14.31
C ALA A 162 -19.96 -2.81 15.60
N CYS A 163 -19.27 -1.67 15.51
CA CYS A 163 -18.68 -1.01 16.69
C CYS A 163 -19.75 -0.53 17.70
N ALA A 164 -20.95 -0.19 17.25
CA ALA A 164 -22.05 0.21 18.12
C ALA A 164 -22.76 -1.00 18.76
N ALA A 165 -22.88 -2.11 18.02
CA ALA A 165 -23.50 -3.35 18.49
C ALA A 165 -22.61 -4.11 19.48
N ASP A 166 -21.29 -4.05 19.30
CA ASP A 166 -20.30 -4.65 20.20
C ASP A 166 -19.35 -3.56 20.75
N PRO A 167 -19.62 -3.05 21.97
CA PRO A 167 -18.78 -2.03 22.61
C PRO A 167 -17.34 -2.49 22.88
N THR A 168 -17.10 -3.79 23.05
CA THR A 168 -15.75 -4.33 23.26
C THR A 168 -14.96 -4.26 21.95
N TYR A 169 -15.52 -4.75 20.85
CA TYR A 169 -14.92 -4.61 19.53
C TYR A 169 -14.75 -3.13 19.14
N GLY A 170 -15.77 -2.30 19.39
CA GLY A 170 -15.70 -0.86 19.16
C GLY A 170 -14.66 -0.15 20.03
N GLY A 171 -14.33 -0.69 21.21
CA GLY A 171 -13.22 -0.23 22.04
C GLY A 171 -11.86 -0.51 21.40
N LEU A 172 -11.64 -1.74 20.92
CA LEU A 172 -10.39 -2.17 20.28
C LEU A 172 -10.10 -1.35 19.01
N VAL A 173 -11.10 -1.21 18.14
CA VAL A 173 -10.96 -0.44 16.89
C VAL A 173 -10.66 1.03 17.19
N ARG A 174 -11.26 1.61 18.24
CA ARG A 174 -11.00 3.00 18.64
C ARG A 174 -9.59 3.18 19.17
N GLU A 175 -9.14 2.31 20.08
CA GLU A 175 -7.78 2.37 20.63
C GLU A 175 -6.73 2.26 19.52
N ALA A 176 -6.94 1.32 18.59
CA ALA A 176 -6.04 1.09 17.47
C ALA A 176 -6.04 2.28 16.47
N LEU A 177 -7.21 2.87 16.19
CA LEU A 177 -7.31 4.07 15.34
C LEU A 177 -6.71 5.31 16.02
N ASP A 178 -6.88 5.46 17.34
CA ASP A 178 -6.27 6.54 18.13
C ASP A 178 -4.75 6.43 18.12
N TYR A 179 -4.23 5.22 18.28
CA TYR A 179 -2.81 4.94 18.14
C TYR A 179 -2.30 5.30 16.73
N MET A 180 -2.99 4.88 15.68
CA MET A 180 -2.59 5.19 14.29
C MET A 180 -2.59 6.70 14.00
N ILE A 181 -3.57 7.44 14.52
CA ILE A 181 -3.61 8.91 14.41
C ILE A 181 -2.46 9.54 15.19
N ALA A 182 -2.13 9.03 16.38
CA ALA A 182 -1.01 9.53 17.18
C ALA A 182 0.35 9.19 16.56
N TRP A 183 0.46 8.02 15.93
CA TRP A 183 1.64 7.60 15.17
C TRP A 183 1.92 8.53 13.99
N CYS A 184 0.85 9.07 13.38
CA CYS A 184 0.93 10.02 12.27
C CYS A 184 1.70 9.41 11.08
N PRO A 185 1.17 8.34 10.46
CA PRO A 185 1.85 7.72 9.33
C PRO A 185 2.03 8.74 8.20
N THR A 186 3.17 8.66 7.52
CA THR A 186 3.37 9.45 6.29
C THR A 186 2.45 8.96 5.17
N PRO A 187 2.14 9.78 4.15
CA PRO A 187 1.43 9.32 2.96
C PRO A 187 2.07 8.08 2.32
N ASP A 188 3.39 8.00 2.35
CA ASP A 188 4.17 6.86 1.85
C ASP A 188 3.98 5.61 2.72
N GLU A 189 4.06 5.77 4.04
CA GLU A 189 3.81 4.71 5.02
C GLU A 189 2.37 4.18 4.93
N TRP A 190 1.41 5.05 4.60
CA TRP A 190 0.00 4.71 4.40
C TRP A 190 -0.28 4.05 3.04
N PHE A 191 0.36 4.53 1.98
CA PHE A 191 0.22 3.96 0.64
C PHE A 191 0.65 2.51 0.59
N ASP A 192 1.72 2.16 1.30
CA ASP A 192 2.27 0.81 1.28
C ASP A 192 1.21 -0.27 1.59
N PRO A 193 0.48 -0.26 2.73
CA PRO A 193 -0.53 -1.27 3.06
C PRO A 193 -1.90 -1.10 2.38
N THR A 194 -2.22 0.11 1.92
CA THR A 194 -3.57 0.45 1.43
C THR A 194 -3.65 0.69 -0.07
N GLU A 195 -2.53 0.90 -0.75
CA GLU A 195 -2.47 1.34 -2.16
C GLU A 195 -3.23 2.66 -2.42
N VAL A 196 -3.65 3.38 -1.36
CA VAL A 196 -4.33 4.67 -1.45
C VAL A 196 -3.32 5.76 -1.18
N MET A 197 -3.14 6.64 -2.15
CA MET A 197 -2.20 7.76 -2.01
C MET A 197 -2.94 9.04 -1.60
N PHE A 198 -2.38 9.76 -0.62
CA PHE A 198 -2.81 11.10 -0.26
C PHE A 198 -1.81 12.13 -0.80
N ALA A 199 -2.32 13.29 -1.23
CA ALA A 199 -1.49 14.34 -1.84
C ALA A 199 -0.47 14.93 -0.86
N ASP A 200 -0.81 15.02 0.43
CA ASP A 200 0.06 15.53 1.48
C ASP A 200 -0.33 14.95 2.86
N GLN A 201 0.53 15.14 3.86
CA GLN A 201 0.30 14.71 5.24
C GLN A 201 -1.01 15.26 5.80
N ARG A 202 -1.32 16.54 5.52
CA ARG A 202 -2.51 17.21 6.05
C ARG A 202 -3.78 16.52 5.56
N LYS A 203 -3.80 16.04 4.32
CA LYS A 203 -4.94 15.31 3.74
C LYS A 203 -5.11 13.93 4.34
N LEU A 204 -4.03 13.22 4.60
CA LEU A 204 -4.07 11.95 5.32
C LEU A 204 -4.57 12.15 6.77
N ASP A 205 -4.05 13.15 7.47
CA ASP A 205 -4.47 13.48 8.84
C ASP A 205 -5.96 13.87 8.91
N GLU A 206 -6.41 14.71 7.98
CA GLU A 206 -7.81 15.11 7.84
C GLU A 206 -8.70 13.88 7.62
N TYR A 207 -8.28 12.98 6.75
CA TYR A 207 -8.98 11.73 6.47
C TYR A 207 -9.11 10.84 7.71
N LEU A 208 -8.00 10.55 8.40
CA LEU A 208 -8.01 9.67 9.57
C LEU A 208 -8.86 10.24 10.71
N ARG A 209 -8.78 11.56 10.96
CA ARG A 209 -9.60 12.23 11.98
C ARG A 209 -11.09 12.22 11.61
N ALA A 210 -11.41 12.47 10.34
CA ALA A 210 -12.78 12.43 9.86
C ALA A 210 -13.37 11.00 9.91
N PHE A 211 -12.56 9.99 9.59
CA PHE A 211 -12.95 8.58 9.69
C PHE A 211 -13.22 8.18 11.15
N ARG A 212 -12.33 8.56 12.08
CA ARG A 212 -12.56 8.40 13.53
C ARG A 212 -13.84 9.09 14.01
N ALA A 213 -14.06 10.33 13.59
CA ALA A 213 -15.26 11.10 13.95
C ALA A 213 -16.54 10.51 13.36
N TYR A 214 -16.44 9.82 12.22
CA TYR A 214 -17.57 9.07 11.65
C TYR A 214 -17.87 7.81 12.43
N LEU A 215 -16.88 6.99 12.76
CA LEU A 215 -17.08 5.73 13.47
C LEU A 215 -17.58 5.94 14.91
N PHE A 216 -17.02 6.91 15.63
CA PHE A 216 -17.23 7.06 17.08
C PHE A 216 -17.78 8.43 17.50
N GLY A 217 -17.97 9.35 16.55
CA GLY A 217 -18.46 10.70 16.82
C GLY A 217 -19.81 10.99 16.16
N THR A 218 -20.08 12.28 16.00
CA THR A 218 -21.37 12.80 15.50
C THR A 218 -21.39 12.99 13.99
N ARG A 219 -20.30 12.70 13.27
CA ARG A 219 -20.25 12.90 11.82
C ARG A 219 -21.26 11.96 11.14
N PRO A 220 -22.18 12.47 10.31
CA PRO A 220 -23.27 11.67 9.75
C PRO A 220 -22.82 10.79 8.57
N GLU A 221 -21.86 11.28 7.77
CA GLU A 221 -21.45 10.61 6.52
C GLU A 221 -19.99 10.16 6.54
N PRO A 222 -19.69 8.99 5.91
CA PRO A 222 -18.33 8.48 5.82
C PRO A 222 -17.49 9.39 4.91
N ILE A 223 -16.22 9.57 5.27
CA ILE A 223 -15.26 10.25 4.40
C ILE A 223 -14.66 9.27 3.40
N HIS A 224 -14.57 9.63 2.13
CA HIS A 224 -14.02 8.77 1.09
C HIS A 224 -12.50 8.88 1.00
N PRO A 225 -11.77 7.77 0.82
CA PRO A 225 -10.37 7.82 0.44
C PRO A 225 -10.23 8.40 -0.99
N PRO A 226 -9.10 9.06 -1.30
CA PRO A 226 -8.78 9.55 -2.64
C PRO A 226 -8.95 8.44 -3.69
N GLY A 227 -9.50 8.80 -4.86
CA GLY A 227 -9.76 7.84 -5.95
C GLY A 227 -11.09 7.08 -5.84
N GLY A 228 -11.78 7.13 -4.70
CA GLY A 228 -13.12 6.52 -4.53
C GLY A 228 -14.30 7.29 -5.14
N GLU A 229 -14.07 8.51 -5.64
CA GLU A 229 -15.14 9.40 -6.14
C GLU A 229 -15.37 9.36 -7.66
N ARG A 230 -14.62 8.57 -8.45
CA ARG A 230 -14.89 8.47 -9.89
C ARG A 230 -16.07 7.53 -10.17
N LEU A 231 -17.28 8.11 -10.08
CA LEU A 231 -18.46 7.95 -10.94
C LEU A 231 -19.74 8.30 -10.14
N SER A 232 -19.87 9.56 -9.72
CA SER A 232 -21.17 10.07 -9.25
C SER A 232 -21.39 11.52 -9.67
N SER A 233 -21.13 11.85 -10.94
CA SER A 233 -21.58 13.11 -11.55
C SER A 233 -21.30 13.14 -13.06
N ALA A 234 -21.89 12.21 -13.81
CA ALA A 234 -22.14 12.42 -15.23
C ALA A 234 -23.35 11.58 -15.63
N ARG A 235 -24.56 12.07 -15.31
CA ARG A 235 -25.70 11.79 -16.19
C ARG A 235 -25.41 12.57 -17.48
N PRO A 236 -25.29 11.94 -18.65
CA PRO A 236 -25.37 12.67 -19.90
C PRO A 236 -26.78 13.27 -19.93
N GLN A 237 -26.87 14.60 -19.85
CA GLN A 237 -28.05 15.29 -20.33
C GLN A 237 -28.06 15.09 -21.84
N PHE A 238 -28.89 14.18 -22.32
CA PHE A 238 -29.29 14.19 -23.71
C PHE A 238 -30.15 15.44 -23.92
N PRO A 239 -29.86 16.30 -24.91
CA PRO A 239 -30.78 17.36 -25.28
C PRO A 239 -32.02 16.72 -25.90
N GLU A 240 -33.16 16.84 -25.23
CA GLU A 240 -34.45 16.85 -25.91
C GLU A 240 -34.51 18.13 -26.73
N ASP A 241 -34.42 18.00 -28.06
CA ASP A 241 -35.17 18.79 -29.04
C ASP A 241 -34.62 18.51 -30.46
N ALA A 242 -35.35 17.68 -31.20
CA ALA A 242 -35.54 17.75 -32.66
C ALA A 242 -36.74 16.87 -33.06
#